data_AF-A0A251X9R2-F1
#
_entry.id   AF-A0A251X9R2-F1
#
_cell.length_a   1.000
_cell.length_b   1.000
_cell.length_c   1.000
_cell.angle_alpha   90.00
_cell.angle_beta   90.00
_cell.angle_gamma   90.00
#
_symmetry.space_group_name_H-M   'P 1'
#
loop_
_entity.id
_entity.type
_entity.pdbx_description
1 polymer ?
#
loop_
_entity_poly.entity_id
_entity_poly.type
_entity_poly.pdbx_seq_one_letter_code
_entity_poly.pdbx_strand_id
1 'polypeptide(L)' 'MSGLMPMTVQFRKGETETMGIIEKVSYKISGNDVLVTYEDGIMKGTTMRYTIADKDTVKTELGLLQRVK' A
#
# COMPACT_ATOMS: atom_id res chain seq x y z
N MET A 1 -23.30 6.77 -0.01
CA MET A 1 -22.44 5.77 0.65
C MET A 1 -21.01 6.06 0.23
N SER A 2 -20.23 6.79 1.03
CA SER A 2 -18.82 7.05 0.72
C SER A 2 -18.04 7.06 2.03
N GLY A 3 -18.02 5.91 2.68
CA GLY A 3 -17.13 5.66 3.81
C GLY A 3 -15.88 5.00 3.28
N LEU A 4 -14.71 5.56 3.59
CA LEU A 4 -13.44 4.84 3.48
C LEU A 4 -13.63 3.50 4.20
N MET A 5 -13.68 2.40 3.45
CA MET A 5 -13.73 1.09 4.09
C MET A 5 -12.38 0.87 4.77
N PRO A 6 -12.36 0.54 6.08
CA PRO A 6 -11.12 0.19 6.73
C PRO A 6 -10.51 -1.01 6.01
N MET A 7 -9.32 -0.83 5.44
CA MET A 7 -8.61 -1.83 4.66
C MET A 7 -7.25 -2.08 5.29
N THR A 8 -6.98 -3.33 5.63
CA THR A 8 -5.65 -3.75 6.07
C THR A 8 -4.87 -4.25 4.87
N VAL A 9 -3.70 -3.66 4.64
CA VAL A 9 -2.74 -4.08 3.61
C VAL A 9 -1.53 -4.67 4.31
N GLN A 10 -1.16 -5.89 3.94
CA GLN A 10 0.09 -6.50 4.38
C GLN A 10 1.12 -6.43 3.26
N PHE A 11 2.25 -5.78 3.52
CA PHE A 11 3.36 -5.69 2.59
C PHE A 11 4.35 -6.83 2.82
N ARG A 12 4.69 -7.55 1.75
CA ARG A 12 5.70 -8.63 1.73
C ARG A 12 6.72 -8.36 0.63
N LYS A 13 7.81 -9.12 0.61
CA LYS A 13 8.84 -8.98 -0.44
C LYS A 13 8.26 -9.41 -1.79
N GLY A 14 8.02 -8.44 -2.68
CA GLY A 14 7.48 -8.66 -4.03
C GLY A 14 5.96 -8.88 -4.10
N GLU A 15 5.26 -8.81 -2.98
CA GLU A 15 3.82 -9.10 -2.90
C GLU A 15 3.12 -8.19 -1.89
N THR A 16 1.81 -7.99 -2.08
CA THR A 16 0.92 -7.39 -1.09
C THR A 16 -0.30 -8.27 -0.90
N GLU A 17 -0.79 -8.36 0.33
CA GLU A 17 -2.06 -9.01 0.63
C GLU A 17 -3.09 -7.99 1.12
N THR A 18 -4.24 -7.98 0.47
CA THR A 18 -5.37 -7.12 0.80
C THR A 18 -6.65 -7.94 0.75
N MET A 19 -7.43 -7.96 1.84
CA MET A 19 -8.70 -8.70 1.91
C MET A 19 -8.57 -10.19 1.50
N GLY A 20 -7.42 -10.82 1.75
CA GLY A 20 -7.13 -12.21 1.37
C GLY A 20 -6.70 -12.41 -0.09
N ILE A 21 -6.58 -11.34 -0.88
CA ILE A 21 -6.05 -11.37 -2.24
C ILE A 21 -4.56 -11.03 -2.18
N ILE A 22 -3.72 -11.92 -2.73
CA ILE A 22 -2.28 -11.70 -2.86
C ILE A 22 -1.99 -11.22 -4.28
N GLU A 23 -1.39 -10.04 -4.39
CA GLU A 23 -1.02 -9.40 -5.65
C GLU A 23 0.50 -9.24 -5.72
N LYS A 24 1.07 -9.50 -6.90
CA LYS A 24 2.49 -9.23 -7.15
C LYS A 24 2.72 -7.74 -7.31
N VAL A 25 3.77 -7.24 -6.67
CA VAL A 25 4.12 -5.82 -6.72
C VAL A 25 5.62 -5.62 -6.85
N SER A 26 6.01 -4.50 -7.45
CA SER A 26 7.37 -3.97 -7.36
C SER A 26 7.43 -2.74 -6.44
N TYR A 27 8.51 -2.65 -5.69
CA TYR A 27 8.75 -1.56 -4.74
C TYR A 27 9.89 -0.67 -5.26
N LYS A 28 9.68 0.64 -5.24
CA LYS A 28 10.72 1.63 -5.48
C LYS A 28 10.76 2.65 -4.35
N ILE A 29 11.92 2.78 -3.72
CA ILE A 29 12.14 3.72 -2.63
C ILE A 29 12.74 5.01 -3.20
N SER A 30 12.19 6.16 -2.83
CA SER A 30 12.67 7.48 -3.20
C SER A 30 12.61 8.40 -1.97
N GLY A 31 13.70 8.45 -1.21
CA GLY A 31 13.72 9.17 0.07
C GLY A 31 12.71 8.56 1.06
N ASN A 32 11.73 9.36 1.48
CA ASN A 32 10.67 8.93 2.39
C ASN A 32 9.46 8.34 1.66
N ASP A 33 9.46 8.34 0.32
CA ASP A 33 8.37 7.78 -0.47
C ASP A 33 8.70 6.33 -0.87
N VAL A 34 7.72 5.46 -0.70
CA VAL A 34 7.70 4.10 -1.24
C VAL A 34 6.62 4.04 -2.31
N LEU A 35 7.05 3.81 -3.55
CA LEU A 35 6.17 3.59 -4.69
C LEU A 35 5.95 2.08 -4.82
N VAL A 36 4.69 1.66 -4.77
CA VAL A 36 4.27 0.27 -4.91
C VAL A 36 3.52 0.15 -6.23
N THR A 37 4.12 -0.54 -7.19
CA THR A 37 3.52 -0.80 -8.50
C THR A 37 2.91 -2.17 -8.50
N TYR A 38 1.61 -2.26 -8.77
CA TYR A 38 0.87 -3.51 -8.85
C TYR A 38 1.07 -4.14 -10.23
N GLU A 39 1.65 -5.33 -10.27
CA GLU A 39 1.96 -6.07 -11.50
C GLU A 39 0.89 -7.11 -11.84
N ASP A 40 0.05 -7.44 -10.87
CA ASP A 40 -1.05 -8.39 -10.98
C ASP A 40 -2.28 -7.95 -10.17
N GLY A 41 -3.39 -8.64 -10.36
CA GLY A 41 -4.62 -8.45 -9.61
C GLY A 41 -5.50 -7.31 -10.11
N ILE A 42 -6.39 -6.82 -9.24
CA ILE A 42 -7.42 -5.83 -9.57
C ILE A 42 -6.78 -4.47 -9.81
N MET A 43 -5.67 -4.19 -9.14
CA MET A 43 -4.95 -2.91 -9.20
C MET A 43 -3.83 -2.91 -10.25
N LYS A 44 -3.70 -3.95 -11.08
CA LYS A 44 -2.62 -4.11 -12.06
C LYS A 44 -2.39 -2.85 -12.93
N GLY A 45 -1.14 -2.45 -13.05
CA GLY A 45 -0.70 -1.26 -13.80
C GLY A 45 -0.78 0.03 -12.99
N THR A 46 -1.34 0.00 -11.78
CA THR A 46 -1.43 1.15 -10.89
C THR A 46 -0.19 1.24 -10.01
N THR A 47 0.28 2.46 -9.75
CA THR A 47 1.32 2.73 -8.77
C THR A 47 0.74 3.53 -7.63
N MET A 48 0.82 3.02 -6.40
CA MET A 48 0.43 3.72 -5.19
C MET A 48 1.66 4.28 -4.47
N ARG A 49 1.55 5.53 -4.02
CA ARG A 49 2.61 6.19 -3.25
C ARG A 49 2.29 6.16 -1.77
N TYR A 50 3.28 5.72 -1.01
CA TYR A 50 3.27 5.59 0.43
C TYR A 50 4.39 6.46 1.01
N THR A 51 4.04 7.62 1.55
CA THR A 51 5.00 8.53 2.20
C THR A 51 5.11 8.16 3.66
N ILE A 52 6.31 7.78 4.11
CA ILE A 52 6.59 7.47 5.51
C ILE A 52 6.53 8.78 6.31
N ALA A 53 5.55 8.89 7.21
CA ALA A 53 5.39 10.04 8.09
C ALA A 53 6.12 9.82 9.43
N ASP A 54 6.04 8.61 9.98
CA ASP A 54 6.78 8.17 11.16
C ASP A 54 6.94 6.64 11.17
N LYS A 55 7.42 6.05 12.29
CA LYS A 55 7.67 4.60 12.42
C LYS A 55 6.43 3.70 12.24
N ASP A 56 5.25 4.24 12.52
CA ASP A 56 3.96 3.55 12.57
C ASP A 56 2.91 4.18 11.64
N THR A 57 3.21 5.33 11.02
CA THR A 57 2.27 6.08 10.18
C THR A 57 2.80 6.26 8.76
N VAL A 58 1.95 5.96 7.79
CA VAL A 58 2.20 6.17 6.36
C VAL A 58 1.06 6.99 5.77
N LYS A 59 1.40 7.95 4.91
CA LYS A 59 0.43 8.76 4.17
C LYS A 59 0.31 8.27 2.74
N THR A 60 -0.91 8.17 2.25
CA THR A 60 -1.24 7.83 0.86
C THR A 60 -2.19 8.87 0.28
N GLU A 61 -2.46 8.76 -1.02
CA GLU A 61 -3.48 9.58 -1.69
C GLU A 61 -4.91 9.27 -1.18
N LEU A 62 -5.13 8.11 -0.57
CA LEU A 62 -6.42 7.67 -0.02
C LEU A 62 -6.61 8.03 1.46
N GLY A 63 -5.56 8.46 2.16
CA GLY A 63 -5.59 8.78 3.58
C GLY A 63 -4.35 8.31 4.35
N LEU A 64 -4.45 8.37 5.68
CA LEU A 64 -3.42 7.89 6.59
C LEU A 64 -3.63 6.41 6.89
N LEU A 65 -2.54 5.65 6.81
CA LEU A 65 -2.47 4.26 7.24
C LEU A 65 -1.65 4.17 8.51
N GLN A 66 -2.10 3.34 9.44
CA GLN A 66 -1.40 3.04 10.67
C GLN A 66 -0.94 1.59 10.66
N ARG A 67 0.26 1.33 11.17
CA ARG A 67 0.79 -0.01 11.38
C ARG A 67 -0.16 -0.77 12.31
N VAL A 68 -0.70 -1.88 11.82
CA VAL A 68 -1.44 -2.84 12.66
C VAL A 68 -0.44 -3.53 13.59
N LYS A 69 -0.73 -3.52 14.90
CA LYS A 69 0.09 -4.17 15.93
C LYS A 69 -0.33 -5.62 16.14
#